data_AF-I4N2Y0-F1
#
_entry.id   AF-I4N2Y0-F1
#
_cell.length_a   1.000
_cell.length_b   1.000
_cell.length_c   1.000
_cell.angle_alpha   90.00
_cell.angle_beta   90.00
_cell.angle_gamma   90.00
#
_symmetry.space_group_name_H-M   'P 1'
#
loop_
_entity.id
_entity.type
_entity.pdbx_description
1 polymer ?
#
loop_
_entity_poly.entity_id
_entity_poly.type
_entity_poly.pdbx_seq_one_letter_code
_entity_poly.pdbx_strand_id
1 'polypeptide(L)'
;MPSLRLPRFAHSLFARLFGISVISIVLAHCLAFVWFQAYGKAHDDARMQVEHLRELQAGEPLQPPPHTLFGGPVVPLVIQMACLVAAAWYGAKLLSRPIQRFSAAAERLSDDLDSPPLPVLEYGLLEARQATQTFNHMQWRIREQLRQRGYLLGAVSHDLRTPLSRLKLRLELYDEAREHMDMRQDIDEMVKLLDATLALVHERPGGPPTL
;
A
#
# COMPACT_ATOMS: atom_id res chain seq x y z
N MET A 1 6.09 14.45 34.00
CA MET A 1 6.30 15.45 32.93
C MET A 1 6.36 14.73 31.59
N PRO A 2 5.29 14.76 30.78
CA PRO A 2 5.23 14.09 29.49
C PRO A 2 5.91 14.97 28.44
N SER A 3 6.98 14.46 27.83
CA SER A 3 7.59 15.08 26.67
C SER A 3 6.62 15.00 25.49
N LEU A 4 5.99 16.14 25.18
CA LEU A 4 5.29 16.40 23.93
C LEU A 4 6.27 16.21 22.77
N ARG A 5 6.32 14.99 22.23
CA ARG A 5 6.96 14.72 20.94
C ARG A 5 6.10 15.39 19.88
N LEU A 6 6.47 16.62 19.54
CA LEU A 6 5.92 17.32 18.38
C LEU A 6 6.02 16.39 17.16
N PRO A 7 4.96 16.29 16.35
CA PRO A 7 4.94 15.34 15.27
C PRO A 7 5.85 15.81 14.12
N ARG A 8 6.79 14.94 13.73
CA ARG A 8 7.79 15.15 12.67
C ARG A 8 7.22 15.11 11.24
N PHE A 9 6.05 15.71 11.01
CA PHE A 9 5.38 15.75 9.69
C PHE A 9 6.13 16.59 8.62
N ALA A 10 7.25 17.24 8.95
CA ALA A 10 7.91 18.21 8.09
C ALA A 10 9.04 17.67 7.19
N HIS A 11 9.39 16.37 7.22
CA HIS A 11 10.63 15.86 6.58
C HIS A 11 10.43 14.83 5.46
N SER A 12 9.40 14.97 4.63
CA SER A 12 9.42 14.40 3.29
C SER A 12 9.95 15.47 2.33
N LEU A 13 11.27 15.70 2.31
CA LEU A 13 11.90 16.64 1.37
C LEU A 13 11.43 16.34 -0.06
N PHE A 14 11.28 15.06 -0.43
CA PHE A 14 10.84 14.67 -1.75
C PHE A 14 9.37 15.01 -2.06
N ALA A 15 8.42 14.76 -1.15
CA ALA A 15 7.02 15.14 -1.41
C ALA A 15 6.81 16.66 -1.34
N ARG A 16 7.57 17.36 -0.50
CA ARG A 16 7.59 18.82 -0.47
C ARG A 16 8.19 19.37 -1.76
N LEU A 17 9.33 18.86 -2.21
CA LEU A 17 9.97 19.27 -3.46
C LEU A 17 9.11 18.92 -4.68
N PHE A 18 8.45 17.75 -4.67
CA PHE A 18 7.54 17.35 -5.73
C PHE A 18 6.28 18.22 -5.75
N GLY A 19 5.67 18.46 -4.59
CA GLY A 19 4.55 19.38 -4.46
C GLY A 19 4.93 20.80 -4.89
N ILE A 20 6.10 21.29 -4.47
CA ILE A 20 6.64 22.59 -4.88
C ILE A 20 6.93 22.61 -6.39
N SER A 21 7.46 21.54 -6.97
CA SER A 21 7.72 21.44 -8.40
C SER A 21 6.43 21.46 -9.22
N VAL A 22 5.42 20.69 -8.81
CA VAL A 22 4.10 20.71 -9.46
C VAL A 22 3.45 22.08 -9.32
N ILE A 23 3.47 22.67 -8.11
CA ILE A 23 2.95 24.03 -7.89
C ILE A 23 3.74 25.03 -8.72
N SER A 24 5.07 24.93 -8.80
CA SER A 24 5.92 25.82 -9.60
C SER A 24 5.65 25.69 -11.09
N ILE A 25 5.46 24.47 -11.59
CA ILE A 25 5.06 24.21 -12.98
C ILE A 25 3.70 24.84 -13.25
N VAL A 26 2.70 24.56 -12.41
CA VAL A 26 1.34 25.12 -12.57
C VAL A 26 1.38 26.66 -12.49
N LEU A 27 2.14 27.22 -11.55
CA LEU A 27 2.29 28.66 -11.37
C LEU A 27 2.96 29.30 -12.59
N ALA A 28 4.08 28.73 -13.08
CA ALA A 28 4.78 29.23 -14.26
C ALA A 28 3.89 29.22 -15.50
N HIS A 29 3.07 28.17 -15.68
CA HIS A 29 2.14 28.07 -16.80
C HIS A 29 0.93 29.01 -16.63
N CYS A 30 0.43 29.20 -15.40
CA CYS A 30 -0.62 30.17 -15.12
C CYS A 30 -0.12 31.61 -15.38
N LEU A 31 1.11 31.91 -14.99
CA LEU A 31 1.76 33.21 -15.25
C LEU A 31 1.98 33.42 -16.75
N ALA A 32 2.45 32.41 -17.47
CA ALA A 32 2.62 32.45 -18.93
C ALA A 32 1.28 32.63 -19.64
N PHE A 33 0.21 31.99 -19.15
CA PHE A 33 -1.14 32.13 -19.71
C PHE A 33 -1.73 33.52 -19.45
N VAL A 34 -1.57 34.04 -18.23
CA VAL A 34 -1.98 35.41 -17.88
C VAL A 34 -1.19 36.43 -18.71
N TRP A 35 0.12 36.24 -18.87
CA TRP A 35 0.95 37.07 -19.73
C TRP A 35 0.47 37.02 -21.18
N PHE A 36 0.17 35.84 -21.70
CA PHE A 36 -0.34 35.67 -23.07
C PHE A 36 -1.71 36.32 -23.27
N GLN A 37 -2.63 36.19 -22.32
CA GLN A 37 -3.93 36.86 -22.34
C GLN A 37 -3.78 38.38 -22.29
N ALA A 38 -2.93 38.89 -21.38
CA ALA A 38 -2.73 40.32 -21.18
C ALA A 38 -1.99 40.99 -22.34
N TYR A 39 -0.91 40.36 -22.85
CA TYR A 39 -0.12 40.88 -23.98
C TYR A 39 -0.75 40.60 -25.34
N GLY A 40 -1.43 39.45 -25.51
CA GLY A 40 -2.18 39.15 -26.73
C GLY A 40 -3.28 40.17 -26.97
N LYS A 41 -4.06 40.50 -25.93
CA LYS A 41 -5.10 41.55 -26.02
C LYS A 41 -4.53 42.93 -26.33
N ALA A 42 -3.43 43.33 -25.66
CA ALA A 42 -2.80 44.62 -25.91
C ALA A 42 -2.23 44.73 -27.34
N HIS A 43 -1.70 43.63 -27.89
CA HIS A 43 -1.23 43.58 -29.27
C HIS A 43 -2.38 43.64 -30.28
N ASP A 44 -3.48 42.95 -30.01
CA ASP A 44 -4.68 42.96 -30.86
C ASP A 44 -5.36 44.33 -30.86
N ASP A 45 -5.51 44.97 -29.69
CA ASP A 45 -6.07 46.32 -29.55
C ASP A 45 -5.20 47.35 -30.31
N ALA A 46 -3.87 47.26 -30.19
CA ALA A 46 -2.94 48.14 -30.91
C ALA A 46 -3.02 47.93 -32.44
N ARG A 47 -3.17 46.69 -32.89
CA ARG A 47 -3.31 46.35 -34.31
C ARG A 47 -4.61 46.90 -34.89
N MET A 48 -5.73 46.70 -34.18
CA MET A 48 -7.05 47.23 -34.53
C MET A 48 -7.03 48.76 -34.60
N GLN A 49 -6.34 49.43 -33.68
CA GLN A 49 -6.27 50.88 -33.67
C GLN A 49 -5.43 51.44 -34.83
N VAL A 50 -4.32 50.79 -35.18
CA VAL A 50 -3.52 51.14 -36.38
C VAL A 50 -4.31 50.88 -37.66
N GLU A 51 -5.05 49.77 -37.75
CA GLU A 51 -5.93 49.49 -38.89
C GLU A 51 -7.06 50.50 -39.01
N HIS A 52 -7.73 50.85 -37.91
CA HIS A 52 -8.79 51.84 -37.91
C HIS A 52 -8.29 53.24 -38.31
N LEU A 53 -7.11 53.64 -37.83
CA LEU A 53 -6.45 54.88 -38.28
C LEU A 53 -6.11 54.82 -39.77
N ARG A 54 -5.70 53.64 -40.27
CA ARG A 54 -5.38 53.42 -41.68
C ARG A 54 -6.63 53.42 -42.56
N GLU A 55 -7.77 52.89 -42.10
CA GLU A 55 -9.07 52.94 -42.80
C GLU A 55 -9.56 54.39 -42.94
N LEU A 56 -9.50 55.16 -41.84
CA LEU A 56 -9.86 56.57 -41.85
C LEU A 56 -8.97 57.39 -42.79
N GLN A 57 -7.72 56.97 -42.98
CA GLN A 57 -6.74 57.66 -43.80
C GLN A 57 -6.68 57.18 -45.26
N ALA A 58 -7.04 55.93 -45.55
CA ALA A 58 -6.88 55.30 -46.86
C ALA A 58 -8.21 55.01 -47.58
N GLY A 59 -9.35 54.96 -46.90
CA GLY A 59 -10.66 54.69 -47.50
C GLY A 59 -10.82 53.30 -48.12
N GLU A 60 -9.84 52.41 -47.95
CA GLU A 60 -9.83 51.04 -48.47
C GLU A 60 -10.58 50.11 -47.51
N PRO A 61 -11.58 49.33 -47.97
CA PRO A 61 -12.26 48.35 -47.13
C PRO A 61 -11.31 47.21 -46.76
N LEU A 62 -11.14 46.98 -45.46
CA LEU A 62 -10.25 45.96 -44.92
C LEU A 62 -10.68 44.55 -45.35
N GLN A 63 -9.75 43.79 -45.93
CA GLN A 63 -9.90 42.34 -46.04
C GLN A 63 -9.55 41.73 -44.67
N PRO A 64 -10.44 40.96 -44.02
CA PRO A 64 -10.19 40.48 -42.67
C PRO A 64 -8.93 39.59 -42.65
N PRO A 65 -8.06 39.75 -41.64
CA PRO A 65 -6.83 38.97 -41.57
C PRO A 65 -7.16 37.48 -41.49
N PRO A 66 -6.35 36.61 -42.13
CA PRO A 66 -6.53 35.17 -42.01
C PRO A 66 -6.41 34.77 -40.54
N HIS A 67 -7.48 34.22 -39.99
CA HIS A 67 -7.49 33.61 -38.67
C HIS A 67 -6.54 32.41 -38.71
N THR A 68 -5.36 32.55 -38.11
CA THR A 68 -4.45 31.42 -37.97
C THR A 68 -5.08 30.44 -37.00
N LEU A 69 -5.52 29.28 -37.50
CA LEU A 69 -6.14 28.19 -36.73
C LEU A 69 -5.33 27.79 -35.48
N PHE A 70 -4.01 28.06 -35.49
CA PHE A 70 -3.05 27.75 -34.42
C PHE A 70 -2.68 28.91 -33.49
N GLY A 71 -3.24 30.12 -33.66
CA GLY A 71 -2.90 31.31 -32.86
C GLY A 71 -3.86 31.65 -31.70
N GLY A 72 -4.96 30.91 -31.53
CA GLY A 72 -5.99 31.21 -30.52
C GLY A 72 -5.68 30.68 -29.09
N PRO A 73 -6.53 31.02 -28.09
CA PRO A 73 -6.36 30.64 -26.67
C PRO A 73 -6.47 29.12 -26.41
N VAL A 74 -6.60 28.29 -27.45
CA VAL A 74 -6.76 26.84 -27.36
C VAL A 74 -5.44 26.14 -27.01
N VAL A 75 -4.32 26.59 -27.56
CA VAL A 75 -2.99 26.00 -27.31
C VAL A 75 -2.64 25.97 -25.82
N PRO A 76 -2.70 27.09 -25.07
CA PRO A 76 -2.39 27.06 -23.65
C PRO A 76 -3.42 26.27 -22.82
N LEU A 77 -4.70 26.23 -23.20
CA LEU A 77 -5.72 25.41 -22.52
C LEU A 77 -5.42 23.91 -22.65
N VAL A 78 -5.00 23.47 -23.83
CA VAL A 78 -4.60 22.07 -24.06
C VAL A 78 -3.35 21.73 -23.26
N ILE A 79 -2.35 22.62 -23.21
CA ILE A 79 -1.14 22.44 -22.40
C ILE A 79 -1.49 22.38 -20.91
N GLN A 80 -2.36 23.29 -20.43
CA GLN A 80 -2.83 23.29 -19.04
C GLN A 80 -3.53 21.99 -18.68
N MET A 81 -4.46 21.52 -19.53
CA MET A 81 -5.17 20.26 -19.33
C MET A 81 -4.20 19.08 -19.31
N ALA A 82 -3.25 19.04 -20.24
CA ALA A 82 -2.24 17.99 -20.31
C ALA A 82 -1.36 17.95 -19.05
N CYS A 83 -0.93 19.10 -18.54
CA CYS A 83 -0.16 19.19 -17.29
C CYS A 83 -0.95 18.68 -16.07
N LEU A 84 -2.23 19.07 -15.94
CA LEU A 84 -3.10 18.59 -14.86
C LEU A 84 -3.27 17.08 -14.90
N VAL A 85 -3.53 16.52 -16.08
CA VAL A 85 -3.66 15.07 -16.28
C VAL A 85 -2.36 14.36 -15.96
N ALA A 86 -1.21 14.88 -16.40
CA ALA A 86 0.09 14.29 -16.11
C ALA A 86 0.41 14.30 -14.61
N ALA A 87 0.13 15.40 -13.92
CA ALA A 87 0.32 15.52 -12.48
C ALA A 87 -0.59 14.57 -11.70
N ALA A 88 -1.87 14.50 -12.07
CA ALA A 88 -2.84 13.58 -11.46
C ALA A 88 -2.45 12.11 -11.68
N TRP A 89 -2.07 11.74 -12.91
CA TRP A 89 -1.63 10.38 -13.24
C TRP A 89 -0.37 9.97 -12.46
N TYR A 90 0.61 10.88 -12.37
CA TYR A 90 1.83 10.62 -11.63
C TYR A 90 1.55 10.49 -10.11
N GLY A 91 0.72 11.37 -9.55
CA GLY A 91 0.29 11.29 -8.15
C GLY A 91 -0.43 9.98 -7.83
N ALA A 92 -1.37 9.56 -8.69
CA ALA A 92 -2.07 8.30 -8.55
C ALA A 92 -1.13 7.08 -8.61
N LYS A 93 -0.16 7.07 -9.54
CA LYS A 93 0.88 6.03 -9.63
C LYS A 93 1.75 5.99 -8.38
N LEU A 94 2.10 7.14 -7.82
CA LEU A 94 2.95 7.24 -6.63
C LEU A 94 2.26 6.69 -5.39
N LEU A 95 0.95 6.93 -5.24
CA LEU A 95 0.16 6.47 -4.10
C LEU A 95 -0.27 4.99 -4.21
N SER A 96 -0.52 4.51 -5.44
CA SER A 96 -1.00 3.13 -5.66
C SER A 96 0.11 2.08 -5.52
N ARG A 97 1.34 2.39 -5.95
CA ARG A 97 2.48 1.47 -5.88
C ARG A 97 2.78 0.91 -4.47
N PRO A 98 2.84 1.71 -3.39
CA PRO A 98 3.08 1.18 -2.06
C PRO A 98 1.93 0.28 -1.58
N ILE A 99 0.67 0.63 -1.87
CA ILE A 99 -0.50 -0.17 -1.48
C ILE A 99 -0.44 -1.56 -2.12
N GLN A 100 -0.13 -1.65 -3.41
CA GLN A 100 0.02 -2.93 -4.11
C GLN A 100 1.13 -3.80 -3.50
N ARG A 101 2.24 -3.17 -3.07
CA ARG A 101 3.34 -3.90 -2.39
C ARG A 101 2.92 -4.47 -1.05
N PHE A 102 2.14 -3.73 -0.26
CA PHE A 102 1.61 -4.23 1.00
C PHE A 102 0.60 -5.35 0.79
N SER A 103 -0.29 -5.24 -0.21
CA SER A 103 -1.23 -6.33 -0.56
C SER A 103 -0.49 -7.61 -0.91
N ALA A 104 0.48 -7.53 -1.82
CA ALA A 104 1.27 -8.69 -2.23
C ALA A 104 2.14 -9.27 -1.09
N ALA A 105 2.54 -8.46 -0.11
CA ALA A 105 3.24 -8.96 1.07
C ALA A 105 2.28 -9.61 2.08
N ALA A 106 1.07 -9.09 2.23
CA ALA A 106 0.04 -9.67 3.09
C ALA A 106 -0.45 -11.02 2.53
N GLU A 107 -0.65 -11.14 1.22
CA GLU A 107 -0.95 -12.42 0.55
C GLU A 107 0.17 -13.44 0.79
N ARG A 108 1.43 -13.06 0.53
CA ARG A 108 2.57 -13.95 0.81
C ARG A 108 2.69 -14.35 2.27
N LEU A 109 2.39 -13.46 3.21
CA LEU A 109 2.37 -13.76 4.64
C LEU A 109 1.21 -14.70 5.02
N SER A 110 0.09 -14.63 4.31
CA SER A 110 -1.04 -15.53 4.52
C SER A 110 -0.74 -16.95 4.06
N ASP A 111 -0.03 -17.09 2.94
CA ASP A 111 0.33 -18.40 2.37
C ASP A 111 1.53 -19.01 3.10
N ASP A 112 2.57 -18.22 3.31
CA ASP A 112 3.81 -18.64 3.96
C ASP A 112 4.17 -17.67 5.08
N LEU A 113 4.05 -18.17 6.31
CA LEU A 113 4.38 -17.39 7.47
C LEU A 113 5.85 -17.05 7.53
N ASP A 114 6.78 -17.80 6.95
CA ASP A 114 8.22 -17.56 6.97
C ASP A 114 8.72 -16.72 5.78
N SER A 115 7.79 -16.23 4.95
CA SER A 115 8.08 -15.37 3.80
C SER A 115 9.00 -14.17 4.14
N PRO A 116 9.91 -13.78 3.25
CA PRO A 116 10.85 -12.70 3.55
C PRO A 116 10.11 -11.38 3.86
N PRO A 117 10.59 -10.60 4.86
CA PRO A 117 9.97 -9.32 5.21
C PRO A 117 10.06 -8.34 4.03
N LEU A 118 9.19 -7.33 4.03
CA LEU A 118 9.23 -6.30 3.02
C LEU A 118 10.59 -5.56 3.07
N PRO A 119 11.28 -5.39 1.93
CA PRO A 119 12.52 -4.63 1.90
C PRO A 119 12.24 -3.19 2.33
N VAL A 120 13.01 -2.70 3.30
CA VAL A 120 12.89 -1.30 3.73
C VAL A 120 13.35 -0.43 2.56
N LEU A 121 12.43 0.33 1.97
CA LEU A 121 12.78 1.18 0.84
C LEU A 121 13.84 2.21 1.26
N GLU A 122 15.06 2.11 0.74
CA GLU A 122 16.11 3.12 0.89
C GLU A 122 15.77 4.45 0.20
N TYR A 123 14.71 4.49 -0.60
CA TYR A 123 14.20 5.68 -1.29
C TYR A 123 12.66 5.64 -1.29
N GLY A 124 12.01 6.67 -0.75
CA GLY A 124 10.55 6.72 -0.69
C GLY A 124 9.99 7.63 0.42
N LEU A 125 8.67 7.77 0.44
CA LEU A 125 7.94 8.55 1.44
C LEU A 125 8.24 8.00 2.85
N LEU A 126 8.47 8.88 3.83
CA LEU A 126 8.79 8.49 5.21
C LEU A 126 7.69 7.60 5.80
N GLU A 127 6.44 7.92 5.49
CA GLU A 127 5.23 7.21 5.87
C GLU A 127 5.23 5.80 5.29
N ALA A 128 5.64 5.62 4.04
CA ALA A 128 5.75 4.30 3.42
C ALA A 128 6.85 3.46 4.10
N ARG A 129 7.98 4.07 4.48
CA ARG A 129 9.03 3.39 5.25
C ARG A 129 8.55 3.00 6.64
N GLN A 130 7.89 3.92 7.35
CA GLN A 130 7.34 3.66 8.69
C GLN A 130 6.25 2.58 8.65
N ALA A 131 5.39 2.59 7.63
CA ALA A 131 4.42 1.53 7.41
C ALA A 131 5.11 0.19 7.14
N THR A 132 6.18 0.17 6.35
CA THR A 132 6.99 -1.03 6.09
C THR A 132 7.59 -1.59 7.39
N GLN A 133 8.18 -0.72 8.22
CA GLN A 133 8.73 -1.12 9.52
C GLN A 133 7.66 -1.67 10.46
N THR A 134 6.51 -0.99 10.55
CA THR A 134 5.38 -1.43 11.38
C THR A 134 4.84 -2.77 10.89
N PHE A 135 4.69 -2.95 9.57
CA PHE A 135 4.26 -4.21 8.95
C PHE A 135 5.22 -5.36 9.28
N ASN A 136 6.52 -5.17 9.07
CA ASN A 136 7.52 -6.19 9.37
C ASN A 136 7.55 -6.55 10.86
N HIS A 137 7.35 -5.57 11.74
CA HIS A 137 7.25 -5.82 13.18
C HIS A 137 5.98 -6.60 13.55
N MET A 138 4.84 -6.34 12.89
CA MET A 138 3.63 -7.15 13.06
C MET A 138 3.84 -8.59 12.58
N GLN A 139 4.43 -8.77 11.39
CA GLN A 139 4.81 -10.08 10.86
C GLN A 139 5.67 -10.86 11.86
N TRP A 140 6.72 -10.23 12.41
CA TRP A 140 7.59 -10.86 13.41
C TRP A 140 6.83 -11.24 14.68
N ARG A 141 5.96 -10.37 15.20
CA ARG A 141 5.15 -10.67 16.39
C ARG A 141 4.19 -11.85 16.15
N ILE A 142 3.55 -11.91 14.99
CA ILE A 142 2.63 -12.99 14.64
C ILE A 142 3.37 -14.33 14.61
N ARG A 143 4.54 -14.38 13.96
CA ARG A 143 5.41 -15.56 13.94
C ARG A 143 5.76 -16.03 15.35
N GLU A 144 6.22 -15.11 16.18
CA GLU A 144 6.67 -15.45 17.53
C GLU A 144 5.51 -15.95 18.40
N GLN A 145 4.32 -15.35 18.29
CA GLN A 145 3.13 -15.81 19.02
C GLN A 145 2.69 -17.22 18.59
N LEU A 146 2.72 -17.51 17.29
CA LEU A 146 2.35 -18.83 16.77
C LEU A 146 3.39 -19.88 17.14
N ARG A 147 4.67 -19.53 17.07
CA ARG A 147 5.77 -20.37 17.53
C ARG A 147 5.58 -20.75 18.99
N GLN A 148 5.34 -19.77 19.87
CA GLN A 148 5.10 -20.00 21.30
C GLN A 148 3.89 -20.91 21.56
N ARG A 149 2.78 -20.70 20.86
CA ARG A 149 1.58 -21.57 20.98
C ARG A 149 1.86 -23.00 20.52
N GLY A 150 2.60 -23.19 19.43
CA GLY A 150 3.00 -24.51 18.95
C GLY A 150 3.85 -25.25 19.97
N TYR A 151 4.83 -24.57 20.59
CA TYR A 151 5.65 -25.16 21.66
C TYR A 151 4.81 -25.57 22.88
N LEU A 152 3.87 -24.74 23.31
CA LEU A 152 2.99 -25.06 24.45
C LEU A 152 2.07 -26.26 24.14
N LEU A 153 1.47 -26.30 22.94
CA LEU A 153 0.63 -27.43 22.51
C LEU A 153 1.42 -28.73 22.44
N GLY A 154 2.65 -28.69 21.94
CA GLY A 154 3.55 -29.85 21.92
C GLY A 154 3.90 -30.33 23.32
N ALA A 155 4.27 -29.42 24.23
CA ALA A 155 4.63 -29.75 25.61
C ALA A 155 3.43 -30.32 26.39
N VAL A 156 2.26 -29.68 26.31
CA VAL A 156 1.04 -30.16 26.98
C VAL A 156 0.63 -31.53 26.44
N SER A 157 0.71 -31.75 25.12
CA SER A 157 0.37 -33.04 24.53
C SER A 157 1.30 -34.16 25.01
N HIS A 158 2.60 -33.90 25.06
CA HIS A 158 3.58 -34.84 25.61
C HIS A 158 3.25 -35.20 27.07
N ASP A 159 2.93 -34.18 27.88
CA ASP A 159 2.63 -34.36 29.29
C ASP A 159 1.29 -35.07 29.53
N LEU A 160 0.32 -34.96 28.62
CA LEU A 160 -0.97 -35.67 28.66
C LEU A 160 -0.87 -37.13 28.21
N ARG A 161 0.05 -37.47 27.31
CA ARG A 161 0.25 -38.86 26.85
C ARG A 161 0.65 -39.79 28.00
N THR A 162 1.41 -39.28 28.97
CA THR A 162 1.87 -40.05 30.14
C THR A 162 0.73 -40.47 31.09
N PRO A 163 -0.13 -39.58 31.61
CA PRO A 163 -1.26 -39.96 32.44
C PRO A 163 -2.32 -40.77 31.66
N LEU A 164 -2.56 -40.50 30.38
CA LEU A 164 -3.49 -41.31 29.56
C LEU A 164 -3.00 -42.76 29.41
N SER A 165 -1.71 -42.96 29.15
CA SER A 165 -1.12 -44.30 29.09
C SER A 165 -1.23 -45.04 30.42
N ARG A 166 -1.03 -44.33 31.55
CA ARG A 166 -1.22 -44.90 32.89
C ARG A 166 -2.69 -45.25 33.17
N LEU A 167 -3.64 -44.44 32.73
CA LEU A 167 -5.06 -44.71 32.87
C LEU A 167 -5.44 -46.00 32.11
N LYS A 168 -4.96 -46.12 30.86
CA LYS A 168 -5.13 -47.32 30.03
C LYS A 168 -4.58 -48.58 30.70
N LEU A 169 -3.38 -48.52 31.26
CA LEU A 169 -2.78 -49.63 32.00
C LEU A 169 -3.57 -50.00 33.27
N ARG A 170 -4.11 -49.01 34.00
CA ARG A 170 -4.95 -49.27 35.18
C ARG A 170 -6.27 -49.94 34.80
N LEU A 171 -6.86 -49.55 33.68
CA LEU A 171 -8.08 -50.17 33.15
C LEU A 171 -7.87 -51.61 32.66
N GLU A 172 -6.65 -51.99 32.28
CA GLU A 172 -6.30 -53.37 31.94
C GLU A 172 -6.20 -54.31 33.16
N LEU A 173 -6.17 -53.77 34.39
CA LEU A 173 -6.01 -54.54 35.63
C LEU A 173 -7.34 -54.91 36.32
N TYR A 174 -8.49 -54.53 35.76
CA TYR A 174 -9.83 -54.71 36.34
C TYR A 174 -10.69 -55.57 35.39
N ASP A 175 -11.48 -56.48 35.94
CA ASP A 175 -12.04 -57.67 35.26
C ASP A 175 -13.53 -57.53 34.83
N GLU A 176 -14.16 -56.37 35.06
CA GLU A 176 -15.59 -56.15 34.72
C GLU A 176 -15.78 -55.76 33.24
N ALA A 177 -16.14 -56.74 32.41
CA ALA A 177 -15.96 -56.71 30.96
C ALA A 177 -16.71 -55.63 30.14
N ARG A 178 -17.79 -55.01 30.64
CA ARG A 178 -18.66 -54.14 29.79
C ARG A 178 -18.39 -52.65 29.95
N GLU A 179 -18.42 -52.11 31.17
CA GLU A 179 -18.09 -50.69 31.43
C GLU A 179 -16.61 -50.38 31.14
N HIS A 180 -15.74 -51.40 31.24
CA HIS A 180 -14.32 -51.30 30.88
C HIS A 180 -14.06 -51.05 29.40
N MET A 181 -14.83 -51.69 28.53
CA MET A 181 -14.64 -51.55 27.09
C MET A 181 -15.02 -50.15 26.62
N ASP A 182 -16.11 -49.59 27.14
CA ASP A 182 -16.56 -48.23 26.82
C ASP A 182 -15.52 -47.20 27.29
N MET A 183 -15.03 -47.31 28.54
CA MET A 183 -14.01 -46.40 29.08
C MET A 183 -12.67 -46.50 28.34
N ARG A 184 -12.28 -47.70 27.89
CA ARG A 184 -11.08 -47.90 27.06
C ARG A 184 -11.24 -47.26 25.69
N GLN A 185 -12.42 -47.38 25.10
CA GLN A 185 -12.76 -46.75 23.82
C GLN A 185 -12.70 -45.22 23.92
N ASP A 186 -13.26 -44.63 24.99
CA ASP A 186 -13.21 -43.19 25.24
C ASP A 186 -11.77 -42.66 25.35
N ILE A 187 -10.88 -43.38 26.05
CA ILE A 187 -9.47 -42.99 26.17
C ILE A 187 -8.76 -43.06 24.82
N ASP A 188 -8.99 -44.12 24.03
CA ASP A 188 -8.41 -44.24 22.70
C ASP A 188 -8.93 -43.14 21.75
N GLU A 189 -10.19 -42.72 21.91
CA GLU A 189 -10.76 -41.60 21.17
C GLU A 189 -10.14 -40.25 21.60
N MET A 190 -9.95 -40.01 22.89
CA MET A 190 -9.24 -38.83 23.40
C MET A 190 -7.80 -38.74 22.87
N VAL A 191 -7.07 -39.86 22.82
CA VAL A 191 -5.71 -39.92 22.24
C VAL A 191 -5.73 -39.61 20.75
N LYS A 192 -6.67 -40.17 19.99
CA LYS A 192 -6.82 -39.88 18.56
C LYS A 192 -7.13 -38.41 18.29
N LEU A 193 -8.03 -37.80 19.07
CA LEU A 193 -8.36 -36.38 18.94
C LEU A 193 -7.16 -35.50 19.26
N LEU A 194 -6.35 -35.87 20.27
CA LEU A 194 -5.13 -35.18 20.64
C LEU A 194 -4.05 -35.27 19.55
N ASP A 195 -3.83 -36.46 18.99
CA ASP A 195 -2.89 -36.67 17.88
C ASP A 195 -3.36 -35.91 16.60
N ALA A 196 -4.67 -35.93 16.29
CA ALA A 196 -5.23 -35.18 15.16
C ALA A 196 -5.09 -33.65 15.32
N THR A 197 -5.30 -33.14 16.54
CA THR A 197 -5.14 -31.72 16.86
C THR A 197 -3.67 -31.30 16.73
N LEU A 198 -2.73 -32.14 17.17
CA LEU A 198 -1.31 -31.89 16.99
C LEU A 198 -0.88 -31.93 15.52
N ALA A 199 -1.41 -32.87 14.74
CA ALA A 199 -1.14 -32.97 13.31
C ALA A 199 -1.57 -31.68 12.61
N LEU A 200 -2.77 -31.15 12.87
CA LEU A 200 -3.24 -29.87 12.33
C LEU A 200 -2.33 -28.67 12.66
N VAL A 201 -1.70 -28.67 13.83
CA VAL A 201 -0.78 -27.61 14.26
C VAL A 201 0.58 -27.74 13.55
N HIS A 202 1.05 -28.96 13.29
CA HIS A 202 2.31 -29.23 12.58
C HIS A 202 2.17 -29.17 11.05
N GLU A 203 1.00 -29.52 10.51
CA GLU A 203 0.65 -29.53 9.09
C GLU A 203 0.36 -28.13 8.54
N ARG A 204 0.59 -27.09 9.34
CA ARG A 204 0.94 -25.76 8.83
C ARG A 204 2.46 -25.55 8.74
N PRO A 205 3.21 -26.17 7.79
CA PRO A 205 4.60 -25.81 7.57
C PRO A 205 4.79 -24.87 6.37
N GLY A 206 5.39 -23.71 6.63
CA GLY A 206 6.35 -23.06 5.72
C GLY A 206 7.74 -23.70 5.81
N GLY A 207 7.83 -24.97 6.22
CA GLY A 207 9.09 -25.70 6.39
C GLY A 207 9.48 -26.47 5.12
N PRO A 208 10.76 -26.46 4.71
CA PRO A 208 11.21 -27.15 3.51
C PRO A 208 11.03 -28.68 3.64
N PRO A 209 10.75 -29.39 2.55
CA PRO A 209 10.57 -30.84 2.57
C PRO A 209 11.88 -31.51 3.00
N THR A 210 11.84 -32.21 4.13
CA THR A 210 12.90 -33.15 4.53
C THR A 210 12.74 -34.41 3.69
N LEU A 211 13.65 -34.60 2.73
CA LEU A 211 13.93 -35.88 2.07
C LEU A 211 14.85 -36.73 2.95
#